data_AF-A0A3E2TDC2-F1
#
_entry.id   AF-A0A3E2TDC2-F1
#
_cell.length_a   1.000
_cell.length_b   1.000
_cell.length_c   1.000
_cell.angle_alpha   90.00
_cell.angle_beta   90.00
_cell.angle_gamma   90.00
#
_symmetry.space_group_name_H-M   'P 1'
#
loop_
_entity.id
_entity.type
_entity.pdbx_description
1 polymer ?
#
loop_
_entity_poly.entity_id
_entity_poly.type
_entity_poly.pdbx_seq_one_letter_code
_entity_poly.pdbx_strand_id
1 'polypeptide(L)'
;MFLKGKPLDEYKGFSYRLVKVAIEKGIEDTRELADALYENAECKKAITIRKTQKKNPDDPLKNIMKNIQIHLNTEDAYEVNSRYMYAYSTIFDCSYDYLYGRSEIMTADLDVRDICNKTGLSEKAVVNLVERHQDEIESSGFSVIEWWSELLYGIPFTAIPMAFMAYASRLVELHDIDKKIEACEKAVKDVSMDDPIMKCLMDDDNQKTLKHIRRDKEDSILGAHHKMVSCVADLLNQYAEQWAEKQHPEYSELYYHGEINKRKIINEALKTQ
;
A
#
# COMPACT_ATOMS: atom_id res chain seq x y z
N MET A 1 0.96 13.96 -27.88
CA MET A 1 1.82 14.68 -26.90
C MET A 1 1.40 14.15 -25.56
N PHE A 2 2.21 13.25 -25.01
CA PHE A 2 1.85 12.43 -23.85
C PHE A 2 1.68 13.29 -22.59
N LEU A 3 0.75 12.92 -21.70
CA LEU A 3 0.79 13.34 -20.29
C LEU A 3 2.10 12.84 -19.65
N LYS A 4 2.66 11.77 -20.23
CA LYS A 4 3.96 11.14 -19.97
C LYS A 4 5.14 11.81 -20.68
N GLY A 5 5.16 13.14 -20.77
CA GLY A 5 6.28 13.88 -21.37
C GLY A 5 7.54 13.90 -20.50
N LYS A 6 7.35 13.69 -19.18
CA LYS A 6 8.38 13.70 -18.14
C LYS A 6 8.02 12.67 -17.04
N PRO A 7 9.00 12.16 -16.29
CA PRO A 7 8.77 11.38 -15.07
C PRO A 7 7.86 12.11 -14.06
N LEU A 8 7.06 11.37 -13.28
CA LEU A 8 6.07 11.95 -12.35
C LEU A 8 6.74 12.85 -11.28
N ASP A 9 7.96 12.52 -10.87
CA ASP A 9 8.78 13.27 -9.91
C ASP A 9 9.29 14.62 -10.43
N GLU A 10 9.21 14.89 -11.74
CA GLU A 10 9.49 16.23 -12.28
C GLU A 10 8.34 17.21 -12.08
N TYR A 11 7.11 16.72 -11.86
CA TYR A 11 5.95 17.57 -11.63
C TYR A 11 5.86 18.01 -10.16
N LYS A 12 5.27 19.19 -9.93
CA LYS A 12 5.09 19.76 -8.58
C LYS A 12 3.71 20.36 -8.38
N GLY A 13 3.28 20.41 -7.13
CA GLY A 13 2.01 21.04 -6.74
C GLY A 13 0.82 20.48 -7.50
N PHE A 14 0.03 21.37 -8.11
CA PHE A 14 -1.15 21.02 -8.90
C PHE A 14 -0.83 20.07 -10.06
N SER A 15 0.19 20.39 -10.87
CA SER A 15 0.56 19.57 -12.04
C SER A 15 0.86 18.11 -11.65
N TYR A 16 1.55 17.89 -10.53
CA TYR A 16 1.82 16.55 -10.00
C TYR A 16 0.53 15.80 -9.70
N ARG A 17 -0.41 16.45 -9.00
CA ARG A 17 -1.68 15.82 -8.60
C ARG A 17 -2.55 15.50 -9.79
N LEU A 18 -2.61 16.40 -10.77
CA LEU A 18 -3.34 16.23 -12.02
C LEU A 18 -2.79 15.04 -12.82
N VAL A 19 -1.47 14.94 -12.97
CA VAL A 19 -0.83 13.82 -13.70
C VAL A 19 -1.00 12.51 -12.92
N LYS A 20 -0.83 12.53 -11.60
CA LYS A 20 -1.00 11.34 -10.76
C LYS A 20 -2.42 10.76 -10.88
N VAL A 21 -3.46 11.59 -10.79
CA VAL A 21 -4.83 11.10 -10.94
C VAL A 21 -5.14 10.63 -12.37
N ALA A 22 -4.59 11.31 -13.38
CA ALA A 22 -4.74 10.87 -14.76
C ALA A 22 -4.16 9.48 -14.99
N ILE A 23 -2.96 9.20 -14.45
CA ILE A 23 -2.34 7.87 -14.49
C ILE A 23 -3.21 6.83 -13.77
N GLU A 24 -3.71 7.14 -12.57
CA GLU A 24 -4.55 6.19 -11.81
C GLU A 24 -5.88 5.88 -12.50
N LYS A 25 -6.40 6.80 -13.31
CA LYS A 25 -7.62 6.61 -14.13
C LYS A 25 -7.33 6.12 -15.55
N GLY A 26 -6.07 5.81 -15.88
CA GLY A 26 -5.70 5.27 -17.20
C GLY A 26 -5.80 6.26 -18.35
N ILE A 27 -5.69 7.56 -18.10
CA ILE A 27 -5.59 8.59 -19.14
C ILE A 27 -4.11 8.86 -19.42
N GLU A 28 -3.64 8.45 -20.60
CA GLU A 28 -2.23 8.37 -20.95
C GLU A 28 -1.71 9.64 -21.65
N ASP A 29 -2.60 10.41 -22.28
CA ASP A 29 -2.21 11.65 -22.93
C ASP A 29 -3.17 12.86 -22.85
N THR A 30 -2.62 14.02 -23.23
CA THR A 30 -3.34 15.31 -23.20
C THR A 30 -4.52 15.30 -24.16
N ARG A 31 -4.45 14.50 -25.22
CA ARG A 31 -5.52 14.40 -26.21
C ARG A 31 -6.68 13.61 -25.64
N GLU A 32 -6.42 12.47 -25.02
CA GLU A 32 -7.43 11.66 -24.32
C GLU A 32 -8.14 12.46 -23.23
N LEU A 33 -7.39 13.22 -22.41
CA LEU A 33 -8.00 14.10 -21.41
C LEU A 33 -8.88 15.19 -22.05
N ALA A 34 -8.43 15.77 -23.17
CA ALA A 34 -9.19 16.79 -23.87
C ALA A 34 -10.47 16.22 -24.50
N ASP A 35 -10.40 15.02 -25.08
CA ASP A 35 -11.53 14.31 -25.66
C ASP A 35 -12.54 13.97 -24.54
N ALA A 36 -12.10 13.42 -23.40
CA ALA A 36 -12.96 13.13 -22.24
C ALA A 36 -13.69 14.39 -21.72
N LEU A 37 -12.98 15.52 -21.58
CA LEU A 37 -13.57 16.80 -21.17
C LEU A 37 -14.57 17.35 -22.19
N TYR A 38 -14.34 17.10 -23.48
CA TYR A 38 -15.19 17.60 -24.56
C TYR A 38 -16.44 16.74 -24.80
N GLU A 39 -16.34 15.44 -24.54
CA GLU A 39 -17.43 14.47 -24.66
C GLU A 39 -18.39 14.53 -23.46
N ASN A 40 -17.88 14.82 -22.26
CA ASN A 40 -18.72 15.04 -21.09
C ASN A 40 -19.47 16.40 -21.20
N ALA A 41 -20.80 16.35 -21.29
CA ALA A 41 -21.64 17.51 -21.55
C ALA A 41 -21.53 18.60 -20.46
N GLU A 42 -21.40 18.22 -19.20
CA GLU A 42 -21.26 19.15 -18.08
C GLU A 42 -19.89 19.84 -18.10
N CYS A 43 -18.83 19.05 -18.24
CA CYS A 43 -17.45 19.53 -18.34
C CYS A 43 -17.30 20.49 -19.52
N LYS A 44 -17.78 20.07 -20.70
CA LYS A 44 -17.81 20.89 -21.90
C LYS A 44 -18.50 22.22 -21.64
N LYS A 45 -19.72 22.20 -21.08
CA LYS A 45 -20.47 23.41 -20.76
C LYS A 45 -19.74 24.30 -19.76
N ALA A 46 -19.06 23.72 -18.77
CA ALA A 46 -18.31 24.49 -17.77
C ALA A 46 -17.10 25.21 -18.42
N ILE A 47 -16.32 24.52 -19.25
CA ILE A 47 -15.06 25.04 -19.81
C ILE A 47 -15.24 25.85 -21.11
N THR A 48 -16.36 25.68 -21.82
CA THR A 48 -16.66 26.40 -23.08
C THR A 48 -17.74 27.50 -22.91
N ILE A 49 -17.39 28.66 -22.35
CA ILE A 49 -18.27 29.87 -22.31
C ILE A 49 -17.37 31.12 -22.42
N ARG A 50 -17.57 32.19 -23.24
CA ARG A 50 -18.65 32.73 -24.09
C ARG A 50 -18.17 32.83 -25.56
N LYS A 51 -19.13 32.78 -26.50
CA LYS A 51 -18.97 33.25 -27.90
C LYS A 51 -18.61 34.75 -27.91
N THR A 52 -17.36 35.14 -27.67
CA THR A 52 -16.89 36.41 -28.23
C THR A 52 -16.88 36.26 -29.73
N GLN A 53 -17.45 37.23 -30.45
CA GLN A 53 -17.57 37.31 -31.91
C GLN A 53 -16.20 37.34 -32.62
N LYS A 54 -15.32 36.36 -32.39
CA LYS A 54 -14.10 36.19 -33.17
C LYS A 54 -14.46 35.52 -34.49
N LYS A 55 -14.02 36.15 -35.58
CA LYS A 55 -14.31 35.79 -36.98
C LYS A 55 -13.86 34.37 -37.39
N ASN A 56 -13.07 33.69 -36.56
CA ASN A 56 -12.77 32.27 -36.69
C ASN A 56 -12.84 31.65 -35.28
N PRO A 57 -13.81 30.77 -34.98
CA PRO A 57 -13.72 29.96 -33.77
C PRO A 57 -12.57 28.98 -33.97
N ASP A 58 -11.49 29.13 -33.19
CA ASP A 58 -10.53 28.04 -33.03
C ASP A 58 -11.31 26.77 -32.65
N ASP A 59 -10.89 25.63 -33.20
CA ASP A 59 -11.45 24.32 -32.86
C ASP A 59 -11.54 24.20 -31.32
N PRO A 60 -12.75 24.10 -30.73
CA PRO A 60 -12.95 24.09 -29.29
C PRO A 60 -12.04 23.09 -28.56
N LEU A 61 -11.78 21.96 -29.22
CA LEU A 61 -10.94 20.90 -28.70
C LEU A 61 -9.45 21.30 -28.66
N LYS A 62 -8.95 22.00 -29.68
CA LYS A 62 -7.60 22.58 -29.65
C LYS A 62 -7.43 23.58 -28.52
N ASN A 63 -8.46 24.38 -28.24
CA ASN A 63 -8.43 25.32 -27.12
C ASN A 63 -8.39 24.59 -25.78
N ILE A 64 -9.17 23.51 -25.62
CA ILE A 64 -9.11 22.65 -24.42
C ILE A 64 -7.72 22.06 -24.24
N MET A 65 -7.14 21.46 -25.29
CA MET A 65 -5.78 20.90 -25.27
C MET A 65 -4.74 21.96 -24.85
N LYS A 66 -4.84 23.18 -25.39
CA LYS A 66 -3.94 24.28 -25.03
C LYS A 66 -4.03 24.62 -23.54
N ASN A 67 -5.23 24.72 -22.99
CA ASN A 67 -5.41 25.02 -21.56
C ASN A 67 -4.91 23.89 -20.67
N ILE A 68 -5.16 22.62 -21.02
CA ILE A 68 -4.58 21.48 -20.30
C ILE A 68 -3.05 21.59 -20.28
N GLN A 69 -2.44 21.90 -21.42
CA GLN A 69 -0.99 22.04 -21.50
C GLN A 69 -0.44 23.18 -20.62
N ILE A 70 -1.20 24.27 -20.47
CA ILE A 70 -0.86 25.35 -19.52
C ILE A 70 -0.92 24.80 -18.09
N HIS A 71 -2.03 24.15 -17.71
CA HIS A 71 -2.23 23.63 -16.36
C HIS A 71 -1.23 22.54 -15.97
N LEU A 72 -0.76 21.74 -16.93
CA LEU A 72 0.33 20.76 -16.73
C LEU A 72 1.69 21.39 -16.41
N ASN A 73 1.84 22.70 -16.64
CA ASN A 73 3.02 23.48 -16.26
C ASN A 73 2.73 24.44 -15.09
N THR A 74 1.57 24.31 -14.45
CA THR A 74 1.16 25.14 -13.31
C THR A 74 1.40 24.40 -12.00
N GLU A 75 2.16 25.03 -11.09
CA GLU A 75 2.41 24.48 -9.76
C GLU A 75 1.32 24.89 -8.76
N ASP A 76 0.83 26.13 -8.82
CA ASP A 76 -0.22 26.62 -7.91
C ASP A 76 -1.63 26.32 -8.44
N ALA A 77 -2.36 25.51 -7.68
CA ALA A 77 -3.75 25.14 -7.99
C ALA A 77 -4.69 26.35 -8.10
N TYR A 78 -4.42 27.46 -7.39
CA TYR A 78 -5.28 28.64 -7.42
C TYR A 78 -5.15 29.47 -8.71
N GLU A 79 -4.10 29.24 -9.51
CA GLU A 79 -3.96 29.85 -10.84
C GLU A 79 -4.83 29.17 -11.91
N VAL A 80 -5.26 27.93 -11.66
CA VAL A 80 -6.12 27.17 -12.55
C VAL A 80 -7.55 27.66 -12.42
N ASN A 81 -8.21 27.89 -13.57
CA ASN A 81 -9.60 28.31 -13.60
C ASN A 81 -10.49 27.29 -12.88
N SER A 82 -11.35 27.75 -11.97
CA SER A 82 -12.24 26.89 -11.18
C SER A 82 -13.17 26.00 -12.01
N ARG A 83 -13.50 26.40 -13.26
CA ARG A 83 -14.26 25.57 -14.20
C ARG A 83 -13.46 24.37 -14.70
N TYR A 84 -12.16 24.53 -14.87
CA TYR A 84 -11.28 23.41 -15.19
C TYR A 84 -11.07 22.52 -13.98
N MET A 85 -10.95 23.09 -12.77
CA MET A 85 -10.95 22.30 -11.54
C MET A 85 -12.21 21.45 -11.41
N TYR A 86 -13.38 22.04 -11.68
CA TYR A 86 -14.64 21.30 -11.75
C TYR A 86 -14.56 20.16 -12.76
N ALA A 87 -14.18 20.48 -14.00
CA ALA A 87 -14.16 19.50 -15.06
C ALA A 87 -13.17 18.36 -14.80
N TYR A 88 -11.99 18.65 -14.24
CA TYR A 88 -11.04 17.63 -13.81
C TYR A 88 -11.63 16.77 -12.69
N SER A 89 -12.22 17.37 -11.65
CA SER A 89 -12.85 16.61 -10.55
C SER A 89 -13.93 15.64 -11.05
N THR A 90 -14.71 16.05 -12.04
CA THR A 90 -15.77 15.24 -12.64
C THR A 90 -15.22 14.11 -13.51
N ILE A 91 -14.26 14.40 -14.41
CA ILE A 91 -13.69 13.36 -15.30
C ILE A 91 -12.90 12.33 -14.51
N PHE A 92 -12.18 12.76 -13.49
CA PHE A 92 -11.34 11.90 -12.68
C PHE A 92 -12.05 11.30 -11.47
N ASP A 93 -13.32 11.64 -11.24
CA ASP A 93 -14.06 11.23 -10.04
C ASP A 93 -13.25 11.45 -8.76
N CYS A 94 -12.67 12.65 -8.63
CA CYS A 94 -11.77 13.01 -7.55
C CYS A 94 -12.21 14.29 -6.84
N SER A 95 -11.78 14.46 -5.60
CA SER A 95 -12.17 15.61 -4.79
C SER A 95 -11.47 16.89 -5.23
N TYR A 96 -12.16 18.03 -5.08
CA TYR A 96 -11.54 19.35 -5.23
C TYR A 96 -10.39 19.54 -4.25
N ASP A 97 -10.57 19.10 -3.01
CA ASP A 97 -9.56 19.24 -1.97
C ASP A 97 -8.27 18.51 -2.35
N TYR A 98 -8.37 17.38 -3.04
CA TYR A 98 -7.21 16.71 -3.62
C TYR A 98 -6.54 17.60 -4.66
N LEU A 99 -7.27 18.07 -5.68
CA LEU A 99 -6.67 18.90 -6.75
C LEU A 99 -6.07 20.21 -6.22
N TYR A 100 -6.68 20.83 -5.22
CA TYR A 100 -6.15 22.02 -4.53
C TYR A 100 -5.02 21.72 -3.54
N GLY A 101 -4.69 20.44 -3.31
CA GLY A 101 -3.66 20.02 -2.36
C GLY A 101 -4.01 20.25 -0.89
N ARG A 102 -5.31 20.32 -0.57
CA ARG A 102 -5.84 20.39 0.80
C ARG A 102 -6.04 19.02 1.43
N SER A 103 -6.07 17.96 0.62
CA SER A 103 -6.21 16.58 1.03
C SER A 103 -5.31 15.66 0.20
N GLU A 104 -4.79 14.60 0.82
CA GLU A 104 -4.12 13.51 0.09
C GLU A 104 -5.08 12.41 -0.38
N ILE A 105 -6.36 12.49 0.02
CA ILE A 105 -7.40 11.53 -0.35
C ILE A 105 -8.03 11.95 -1.67
N MET A 106 -7.92 11.08 -2.68
CA MET A 106 -8.29 11.39 -4.06
C MET A 106 -9.80 11.30 -4.29
N THR A 107 -10.48 10.28 -3.76
CA THR A 107 -11.89 9.97 -4.05
C THR A 107 -12.84 11.14 -3.83
N ALA A 108 -13.81 11.27 -4.73
CA ALA A 108 -14.96 12.17 -4.58
C ALA A 108 -15.97 11.68 -3.51
N ASP A 109 -15.98 10.39 -3.19
CA ASP A 109 -16.87 9.77 -2.21
C ASP A 109 -16.60 10.33 -0.80
N LEU A 110 -17.65 10.91 -0.21
CA LEU A 110 -17.57 11.57 1.10
C LEU A 110 -17.45 10.57 2.25
N ASP A 111 -18.05 9.39 2.14
CA ASP A 111 -18.03 8.37 3.18
C ASP A 111 -16.65 7.71 3.22
N VAL A 112 -16.11 7.32 2.06
CA VAL A 112 -14.74 6.81 1.97
C VAL A 112 -13.74 7.84 2.50
N ARG A 113 -13.92 9.12 2.13
CA ARG A 113 -13.04 10.19 2.60
C ARG A 113 -13.13 10.41 4.10
N ASP A 114 -14.34 10.40 4.67
CA ASP A 114 -14.54 10.53 6.11
C ASP A 114 -13.87 9.38 6.88
N ILE A 115 -14.01 8.14 6.39
CA ILE A 115 -13.34 6.97 6.98
C ILE A 115 -11.82 7.11 6.88
N CYS A 116 -11.28 7.48 5.72
CA CYS A 116 -9.85 7.74 5.55
C CYS A 116 -9.34 8.79 6.53
N ASN A 117 -10.05 9.92 6.67
CA ASN A 117 -9.68 10.99 7.59
C ASN A 117 -9.71 10.55 9.06
N LYS A 118 -10.71 9.75 9.45
CA LYS A 118 -10.86 9.25 10.82
C LYS A 118 -9.84 8.17 11.18
N THR A 119 -9.49 7.32 10.23
CA THR A 119 -8.66 6.12 10.48
C THR A 119 -7.19 6.30 10.10
N GLY A 120 -6.89 7.26 9.21
CA GLY A 120 -5.58 7.40 8.57
C GLY A 120 -5.28 6.33 7.52
N LEU A 121 -6.24 5.44 7.23
CA LEU A 121 -6.07 4.41 6.20
C LEU A 121 -6.10 5.02 4.80
N SER A 122 -5.31 4.45 3.89
CA SER A 122 -5.32 4.83 2.48
C SER A 122 -6.69 4.55 1.84
N GLU A 123 -7.07 5.36 0.85
CA GLU A 123 -8.30 5.18 0.07
C GLU A 123 -8.48 3.75 -0.46
N LYS A 124 -7.42 3.17 -1.04
CA LYS A 124 -7.44 1.78 -1.54
C LYS A 124 -7.75 0.76 -0.46
N ALA A 125 -7.28 0.99 0.77
CA ALA A 125 -7.57 0.10 1.89
C ALA A 125 -9.04 0.22 2.32
N VAL A 126 -9.55 1.45 2.42
CA VAL A 126 -10.95 1.70 2.79
C VAL A 126 -11.91 1.16 1.72
N VAL A 127 -11.65 1.41 0.44
CA VAL A 127 -12.44 0.87 -0.68
C VAL A 127 -12.47 -0.67 -0.63
N ASN A 128 -11.33 -1.33 -0.41
CA ASN A 128 -11.29 -2.78 -0.25
C ASN A 128 -12.14 -3.28 0.93
N LEU A 129 -12.19 -2.54 2.04
CA LEU A 129 -13.01 -2.91 3.20
C LEU A 129 -14.51 -2.72 2.94
N VAL A 130 -14.88 -1.64 2.25
CA VAL A 130 -16.28 -1.28 1.96
C VAL A 130 -16.87 -2.14 0.85
N GLU A 131 -16.16 -2.33 -0.26
CA GLU A 131 -16.65 -3.07 -1.43
C GLU A 131 -16.71 -4.58 -1.17
N ARG A 132 -15.70 -5.16 -0.51
CA ARG A 132 -15.66 -6.62 -0.25
C ARG A 132 -16.59 -7.09 0.86
N HIS A 133 -17.18 -6.17 1.62
CA HIS A 133 -18.30 -6.50 2.50
C HIS A 133 -19.53 -6.96 1.69
N GLN A 134 -19.66 -6.56 0.42
CA GLN A 134 -20.86 -6.86 -0.37
C GLN A 134 -20.77 -8.21 -1.10
N ASP A 135 -19.55 -8.71 -1.34
CA ASP A 135 -19.30 -10.01 -1.98
C ASP A 135 -19.15 -11.11 -0.92
N GLU A 136 -20.22 -11.42 -0.19
CA GLU A 136 -20.18 -12.52 0.77
C GLU A 136 -20.24 -13.88 0.06
N ILE A 137 -19.16 -14.64 0.16
CA ILE A 137 -19.17 -16.10 0.02
C ILE A 137 -19.82 -16.67 1.30
N GLU A 138 -21.13 -16.46 1.48
CA GLU A 138 -21.89 -16.98 2.62
C GLU A 138 -21.98 -18.53 2.62
N SER A 139 -21.51 -19.20 1.56
CA SER A 139 -21.67 -20.66 1.40
C SER A 139 -20.66 -21.51 2.19
N SER A 140 -19.67 -20.91 2.85
CA SER A 140 -18.57 -21.65 3.51
C SER A 140 -18.53 -21.56 5.04
N GLY A 141 -19.42 -20.78 5.67
CA GLY A 141 -19.39 -20.56 7.12
C GLY A 141 -18.14 -19.81 7.61
N PHE A 142 -17.36 -19.21 6.70
CA PHE A 142 -16.21 -18.37 6.98
C PHE A 142 -16.50 -16.94 6.53
N SER A 143 -16.50 -15.99 7.47
CA SER A 143 -16.64 -14.56 7.18
C SER A 143 -15.27 -13.89 7.09
N VAL A 144 -14.95 -13.38 5.90
CA VAL A 144 -13.73 -12.60 5.66
C VAL A 144 -13.73 -11.32 6.50
N ILE A 145 -14.91 -10.69 6.67
CA ILE A 145 -15.04 -9.44 7.43
C ILE A 145 -14.85 -9.69 8.92
N GLU A 146 -15.40 -10.77 9.48
CA GLU A 146 -15.16 -11.13 10.88
C GLU A 146 -13.66 -11.38 11.11
N TRP A 147 -12.99 -12.09 10.20
CA TRP A 147 -11.55 -12.35 10.32
C TRP A 147 -10.72 -11.06 10.33
N TRP A 148 -10.99 -10.11 9.43
CA TRP A 148 -10.31 -8.82 9.43
C TRP A 148 -10.64 -7.98 10.65
N SER A 149 -11.88 -8.02 11.14
CA SER A 149 -12.31 -7.29 12.34
C SER A 149 -11.52 -7.74 13.57
N GLU A 150 -11.37 -9.05 13.72
CA GLU A 150 -10.60 -9.69 14.79
C GLU A 150 -9.09 -9.35 14.73
N LEU A 151 -8.51 -9.27 13.52
CA LEU A 151 -7.15 -8.78 13.34
C LEU A 151 -7.00 -7.30 13.75
N LEU A 152 -7.99 -6.47 13.39
CA LEU A 152 -7.92 -5.01 13.55
C LEU A 152 -8.29 -4.52 14.95
N TYR A 153 -9.07 -5.27 15.72
CA TYR A 153 -9.46 -4.91 17.09
C TYR A 153 -8.49 -5.46 18.15
N GLY A 154 -7.80 -6.56 17.88
CA GLY A 154 -6.99 -7.25 18.88
C GLY A 154 -5.58 -6.67 19.11
N ILE A 155 -4.84 -7.35 20.01
CA ILE A 155 -3.39 -7.14 20.24
C ILE A 155 -2.57 -7.06 18.94
N PRO A 156 -2.85 -7.85 17.86
CA PRO A 156 -2.09 -7.80 16.62
C PRO A 156 -2.02 -6.43 15.95
N PHE A 157 -3.06 -5.61 16.08
CA PHE A 157 -3.15 -4.29 15.47
C PHE A 157 -1.93 -3.43 15.81
N THR A 158 -1.42 -3.55 17.03
CA THR A 158 -0.20 -2.85 17.48
C THR A 158 1.03 -3.75 17.46
N ALA A 159 0.89 -5.03 17.80
CA ALA A 159 2.04 -5.93 17.93
C ALA A 159 2.77 -6.17 16.60
N ILE A 160 2.03 -6.35 15.50
CA ILE A 160 2.63 -6.62 14.18
C ILE A 160 3.44 -5.43 13.68
N PRO A 161 2.92 -4.18 13.62
CA PRO A 161 3.71 -3.02 13.23
C PRO A 161 4.93 -2.78 14.14
N MET A 162 4.79 -2.99 15.44
CA MET A 162 5.91 -2.79 16.38
C MET A 162 7.01 -3.84 16.20
N ALA A 163 6.64 -5.09 15.94
CA ALA A 163 7.61 -6.14 15.62
C ALA A 163 8.33 -5.86 14.29
N PHE A 164 7.60 -5.40 13.27
CA PHE A 164 8.19 -4.94 12.01
C PHE A 164 9.18 -3.79 12.24
N MET A 165 8.80 -2.75 12.98
CA MET A 165 9.67 -1.62 13.27
C MET A 165 10.94 -2.04 14.03
N ALA A 166 10.81 -2.96 14.99
CA ALA A 166 11.95 -3.50 15.71
C ALA A 166 12.91 -4.30 14.81
N TYR A 167 12.38 -5.04 13.84
CA TYR A 167 13.17 -5.73 12.83
C TYR A 167 13.84 -4.75 11.86
N ALA A 168 13.07 -3.83 11.28
CA ALA A 168 13.55 -2.83 10.33
C ALA A 168 14.65 -1.93 10.93
N SER A 169 14.51 -1.54 12.20
CA SER A 169 15.54 -0.76 12.90
C SER A 169 16.89 -1.50 12.95
N ARG A 170 16.88 -2.81 13.15
CA ARG A 170 18.12 -3.63 13.15
C ARG A 170 18.71 -3.78 11.75
N LEU A 171 17.88 -3.86 10.71
CA LEU A 171 18.36 -3.83 9.32
C LEU A 171 19.10 -2.52 9.01
N VAL A 172 18.59 -1.38 9.49
CA VAL A 172 19.28 -0.09 9.35
C VAL A 172 20.65 -0.13 10.01
N GLU A 173 20.75 -0.66 11.24
CA GLU A 173 22.04 -0.80 11.93
C GLU A 173 23.05 -1.65 11.14
N LEU A 174 22.59 -2.76 10.54
CA LEU A 174 23.44 -3.62 9.71
C LEU A 174 23.89 -2.89 8.44
N HIS A 175 22.99 -2.21 7.74
CA HIS A 175 23.33 -1.43 6.55
C HIS A 175 24.35 -0.33 6.86
N ASP A 176 24.26 0.31 8.03
CA ASP A 176 25.24 1.33 8.43
C ASP A 176 26.61 0.72 8.75
N ILE A 177 26.66 -0.49 9.29
CA ILE A 177 27.93 -1.22 9.48
C ILE A 177 28.51 -1.64 8.12
N ASP A 178 27.68 -2.11 7.19
CA ASP A 178 28.12 -2.48 5.83
C ASP A 178 28.74 -1.28 5.12
N LYS A 179 28.10 -0.10 5.18
CA LYS A 179 28.67 1.15 4.63
C LYS A 179 30.00 1.52 5.29
N LYS A 180 30.15 1.31 6.61
CA LYS A 180 31.42 1.57 7.31
C LYS A 180 32.51 0.61 6.85
N ILE A 181 32.20 -0.67 6.69
CA ILE A 181 33.13 -1.68 6.18
C ILE A 181 33.57 -1.31 4.75
N GLU A 182 32.61 -0.97 3.87
CA GLU A 182 32.90 -0.55 2.50
C GLU A 182 33.81 0.69 2.45
N ALA A 183 33.53 1.69 3.28
CA ALA A 183 34.36 2.90 3.39
C ALA A 183 35.78 2.58 3.87
N CYS A 184 35.94 1.71 4.87
CA CYS A 184 37.24 1.25 5.35
C CYS A 184 38.00 0.47 4.26
N GLU A 185 37.33 -0.43 3.55
CA GLU A 185 37.95 -1.21 2.46
C GLU A 185 38.38 -0.32 1.29
N LYS A 186 37.60 0.73 0.98
CA LYS A 186 37.96 1.73 -0.02
C LYS A 186 39.17 2.57 0.43
N ALA A 187 39.18 3.04 1.67
CA ALA A 187 40.29 3.85 2.21
C ALA A 187 41.63 3.10 2.17
N VAL A 188 41.62 1.79 2.49
CA VAL A 188 42.82 0.93 2.41
C VAL A 188 43.35 0.79 0.98
N LYS A 189 42.48 0.83 -0.03
CA LYS A 189 42.88 0.79 -1.45
C LYS A 189 43.43 2.13 -1.92
N ASP A 190 42.86 3.23 -1.45
CA ASP A 190 43.17 4.57 -1.93
C ASP A 190 44.42 5.18 -1.27
N VAL A 191 44.78 4.76 -0.05
CA VAL A 191 45.93 5.29 0.71
C VAL A 191 46.78 4.13 1.26
N SER A 192 48.04 4.01 0.83
CA SER A 192 48.98 3.04 1.40
C SER A 192 49.61 3.56 2.69
N MET A 193 49.60 2.74 3.75
CA MET A 193 50.40 2.98 4.94
C MET A 193 51.75 2.28 4.85
N ASP A 194 52.81 3.06 5.02
CA ASP A 194 54.20 2.58 4.97
C ASP A 194 54.67 1.99 6.31
N ASP A 195 54.08 2.42 7.44
CA ASP A 195 54.40 1.89 8.77
C ASP A 195 53.66 0.55 9.03
N PRO A 196 54.38 -0.58 9.17
CA PRO A 196 53.77 -1.90 9.35
C PRO A 196 53.00 -2.06 10.67
N ILE A 197 53.42 -1.38 11.74
CA ILE A 197 52.79 -1.45 13.06
C ILE A 197 51.47 -0.68 13.02
N MET A 198 51.48 0.54 12.48
CA MET A 198 50.25 1.34 12.34
C MET A 198 49.26 0.71 11.37
N LYS A 199 49.75 0.07 10.31
CA LYS A 199 48.91 -0.71 9.40
C LYS A 199 48.22 -1.88 10.13
N CYS A 200 48.97 -2.64 10.91
CA CYS A 200 48.43 -3.76 11.68
C CYS A 200 47.37 -3.31 12.69
N LEU A 201 47.61 -2.21 13.41
CA LEU A 201 46.66 -1.63 14.37
C LEU A 201 45.37 -1.17 13.70
N MET A 202 45.47 -0.44 12.58
CA MET A 202 44.31 0.05 11.83
C MET A 202 43.48 -1.08 11.18
N ASP A 203 44.14 -2.15 10.72
CA ASP A 203 43.48 -3.32 10.12
C ASP A 203 42.70 -4.16 11.16
N ASP A 204 43.22 -4.26 12.40
CA ASP A 204 42.54 -4.94 13.52
C ASP A 204 41.40 -4.11 14.13
N ASP A 205 41.65 -2.83 14.42
CA ASP A 205 40.68 -1.96 15.10
C ASP A 205 39.46 -1.63 14.23
N ASN A 206 39.64 -1.50 12.92
CA ASN A 206 38.53 -1.10 12.03
C ASN A 206 37.89 -2.30 11.32
N GLN A 207 38.63 -3.09 10.54
CA GLN A 207 37.97 -4.03 9.63
C GLN A 207 37.53 -5.35 10.28
N LYS A 208 38.42 -5.99 11.07
CA LYS A 208 38.06 -7.26 11.72
C LYS A 208 37.02 -7.06 12.81
N THR A 209 37.17 -6.01 13.61
CA THR A 209 36.21 -5.64 14.65
C THR A 209 34.84 -5.31 14.07
N LEU A 210 34.75 -4.50 12.99
CA LEU A 210 33.47 -4.22 12.32
C LEU A 210 32.83 -5.48 11.72
N LYS A 211 33.63 -6.38 11.12
CA LYS A 211 33.12 -7.66 10.59
C LYS A 211 32.57 -8.56 11.70
N HIS A 212 33.17 -8.55 12.88
CA HIS A 212 32.64 -9.27 14.04
C HIS A 212 31.35 -8.66 14.57
N ILE A 213 31.33 -7.33 14.77
CA ILE A 213 30.12 -6.60 15.21
C ILE A 213 28.98 -6.82 14.21
N ARG A 214 29.27 -6.81 12.90
CA ARG A 214 28.31 -7.11 11.84
C ARG A 214 27.66 -8.48 12.04
N ARG A 215 28.46 -9.54 12.28
CA ARG A 215 27.95 -10.90 12.55
C ARG A 215 27.03 -10.92 13.77
N ASP A 216 27.41 -10.28 14.86
CA ASP A 216 26.58 -10.24 16.08
C ASP A 216 25.24 -9.53 15.82
N LYS A 217 25.24 -8.52 14.94
CA LYS A 217 24.02 -7.82 14.51
C LYS A 217 23.16 -8.67 13.59
N GLU A 218 23.73 -9.53 12.74
CA GLU A 218 22.99 -10.51 11.94
C GLU A 218 22.19 -11.47 12.84
N ASP A 219 22.79 -11.98 13.91
CA ASP A 219 22.08 -12.86 14.86
C ASP A 219 20.91 -12.13 15.55
N SER A 220 21.12 -10.87 15.92
CA SER A 220 20.06 -10.01 16.48
C SER A 220 18.93 -9.75 15.48
N ILE A 221 19.24 -9.59 14.19
CA ILE A 221 18.27 -9.44 13.10
C ILE A 221 17.44 -10.71 12.96
N LEU A 222 18.09 -11.89 12.91
CA LEU A 222 17.41 -13.17 12.83
C LEU A 222 16.45 -13.37 14.00
N GLY A 223 16.88 -13.01 15.22
CA GLY A 223 16.03 -13.05 16.41
C GLY A 223 14.82 -12.11 16.32
N ALA A 224 14.98 -10.89 15.79
CA ALA A 224 13.88 -9.96 15.60
C ALA A 224 12.93 -10.39 14.48
N HIS A 225 13.47 -10.91 13.38
CA HIS A 225 12.68 -11.49 12.29
C HIS A 225 11.82 -12.64 12.79
N HIS A 226 12.41 -13.57 13.57
CA HIS A 226 11.70 -14.68 14.15
C HIS A 226 10.53 -14.19 15.03
N LYS A 227 10.77 -13.22 15.92
CA LYS A 227 9.70 -12.64 16.75
C LYS A 227 8.58 -12.03 15.91
N MET A 228 8.91 -11.29 14.86
CA MET A 228 7.91 -10.72 13.94
C MET A 228 7.06 -11.81 13.29
N VAL A 229 7.69 -12.87 12.77
CA VAL A 229 6.98 -14.00 12.15
C VAL A 229 6.12 -14.75 13.17
N SER A 230 6.65 -15.01 14.37
CA SER A 230 5.90 -15.67 15.45
C SER A 230 4.66 -14.89 15.85
N CYS A 231 4.74 -13.56 15.97
CA CYS A 231 3.56 -12.74 16.28
C CYS A 231 2.43 -12.92 15.26
N VAL A 232 2.75 -13.05 13.97
CA VAL A 232 1.76 -13.29 12.92
C VAL A 232 1.28 -14.74 12.94
N ALA A 233 2.20 -15.70 13.12
CA ALA A 233 1.88 -17.13 13.12
C ALA A 233 0.98 -17.52 14.30
N ASP A 234 1.29 -17.03 15.50
CA ASP A 234 0.51 -17.30 16.71
C ASP A 234 -0.93 -16.82 16.54
N LEU A 235 -1.11 -15.66 15.90
CA LEU A 235 -2.42 -15.13 15.61
C LEU A 235 -3.20 -16.02 14.62
N LEU A 236 -2.56 -16.40 13.52
CA LEU A 236 -3.17 -17.24 12.50
C LEU A 236 -3.59 -18.60 13.08
N ASN A 237 -2.73 -19.19 13.90
CA ASN A 237 -3.01 -20.47 14.56
C ASN A 237 -4.18 -20.35 15.53
N GLN A 238 -4.22 -19.32 16.39
CA GLN A 238 -5.32 -19.13 17.32
C GLN A 238 -6.67 -19.01 16.61
N TYR A 239 -6.76 -18.25 15.52
CA TYR A 239 -8.00 -18.15 14.77
C TYR A 239 -8.35 -19.43 14.01
N ALA A 240 -7.36 -20.13 13.46
CA ALA A 240 -7.59 -21.41 12.81
C ALA A 240 -8.13 -22.47 13.78
N GLU A 241 -7.57 -22.54 15.00
CA GLU A 241 -8.04 -23.41 16.07
C GLU A 241 -9.47 -23.07 16.47
N GLN A 242 -9.76 -21.79 16.77
CA GLN A 242 -11.11 -21.35 17.12
C GLN A 242 -12.14 -21.61 16.02
N TRP A 243 -11.75 -21.44 14.75
CA TRP A 243 -12.64 -21.75 13.63
C TRP A 243 -12.86 -23.26 13.49
N ALA A 244 -11.80 -24.06 13.62
CA ALA A 244 -11.87 -25.52 13.53
C ALA A 244 -12.73 -26.13 14.65
N GLU A 245 -12.65 -25.60 15.87
CA GLU A 245 -13.50 -26.02 17.00
C GLU A 245 -15.00 -25.80 16.74
N LYS A 246 -15.34 -24.77 15.97
CA LYS A 246 -16.73 -24.47 15.59
C LYS A 246 -17.25 -25.38 14.46
N GLN A 247 -16.36 -26.13 13.79
CA GLN A 247 -16.76 -27.06 12.74
C GLN A 247 -17.21 -28.38 13.34
N HIS A 248 -18.30 -28.93 12.78
CA HIS A 248 -18.82 -30.25 13.11
C HIS A 248 -18.98 -30.53 14.62
N PRO A 249 -19.66 -29.67 15.39
CA PRO A 249 -19.81 -29.81 16.84
C PRO A 249 -20.44 -31.16 17.26
N GLU A 250 -21.23 -31.78 16.39
CA GLU A 250 -21.92 -33.05 16.64
C GLU A 250 -21.08 -34.29 16.33
N TYR A 251 -19.89 -34.13 15.73
CA TYR A 251 -19.07 -35.28 15.32
C TYR A 251 -18.53 -36.07 16.51
N SER A 252 -18.31 -35.43 17.65
CA SER A 252 -17.88 -36.13 18.86
C SER A 252 -18.90 -37.20 19.29
N GLU A 253 -20.20 -36.87 19.29
CA GLU A 253 -21.26 -37.84 19.61
C GLU A 253 -21.43 -38.90 18.51
N LEU A 254 -21.34 -38.50 17.23
CA LEU A 254 -21.36 -39.42 16.09
C LEU A 254 -20.22 -40.45 16.16
N TYR A 255 -18.99 -40.01 16.45
CA TYR A 255 -17.84 -40.89 16.63
C TYR A 255 -18.01 -41.79 17.86
N TYR A 256 -18.50 -41.24 18.98
CA TYR A 256 -18.79 -42.03 20.18
C TYR A 256 -19.80 -43.15 19.92
N HIS A 257 -20.91 -42.84 19.25
CA HIS A 257 -21.92 -43.83 18.87
C HIS A 257 -21.38 -44.88 17.89
N GLY A 258 -20.56 -44.45 16.92
CA GLY A 258 -19.87 -45.34 15.99
C GLY A 258 -18.95 -46.33 16.73
N GLU A 259 -18.15 -45.86 17.68
CA GLU A 259 -17.26 -46.70 18.48
C GLU A 259 -18.01 -47.65 19.41
N ILE A 260 -19.11 -47.21 20.02
CA ILE A 260 -19.99 -48.10 20.80
C ILE A 260 -20.54 -49.24 19.94
N ASN A 261 -21.03 -48.94 18.74
CA ASN A 261 -21.62 -49.95 17.87
C ASN A 261 -20.58 -50.98 17.41
N LYS A 262 -19.36 -50.56 17.07
CA LYS A 262 -18.26 -51.49 16.77
C LYS A 262 -17.99 -52.45 17.93
N ARG A 263 -17.91 -51.93 19.16
CA ARG A 263 -17.67 -52.75 20.36
C ARG A 263 -18.80 -53.73 20.64
N LYS A 264 -20.06 -53.33 20.42
CA LYS A 264 -21.23 -54.22 20.56
C LYS A 264 -21.16 -55.39 19.58
N ILE A 265 -20.88 -55.11 18.30
CA ILE A 265 -20.77 -56.14 17.25
C ILE A 265 -19.67 -57.16 17.58
N ILE A 266 -18.50 -56.69 18.03
CA ILE A 266 -17.38 -57.57 18.40
C ILE A 266 -17.75 -58.45 19.61
N ASN A 267 -18.38 -57.86 20.64
CA ASN A 267 -18.81 -58.62 21.82
C ASN A 267 -19.89 -59.65 21.50
N GLU A 268 -20.79 -59.36 20.56
CA GLU A 268 -21.77 -60.33 20.09
C GLU A 268 -21.10 -61.47 19.32
N ALA A 269 -20.18 -61.18 18.41
CA ALA A 269 -19.43 -62.19 17.66
C ALA A 269 -18.58 -63.12 18.55
N LEU A 270 -18.06 -62.60 19.67
CA LEU A 270 -17.32 -63.38 20.66
C LEU A 270 -18.23 -64.25 21.56
N LYS A 271 -19.52 -63.94 21.67
CA LYS A 271 -20.49 -64.74 22.43
C LYS A 271 -21.08 -65.90 21.64
N THR A 272 -20.93 -65.89 20.31
CA THR A 272 -21.39 -66.95 19.40
C THR A 272 -20.31 -67.99 19.07
N GLN A 273 -19.10 -67.86 19.64
CA GLN A 273 -18.07 -68.91 19.69
C GLN A 273 -18.19 -69.72 20.98
#